data_AF-A0A9W7BAH0-F1
#
_entry.id   AF-A0A9W7BAH0-F1
#
_cell.length_a   1.000
_cell.length_b   1.000
_cell.length_c   1.000
_cell.angle_alpha   90.00
_cell.angle_beta   90.00
_cell.angle_gamma   90.00
#
_symmetry.space_group_name_H-M   'P 1'
#
loop_
_entity.id
_entity.type
_entity.pdbx_description
1 polymer ?
#
loop_
_entity_poly.entity_id
_entity_poly.type
_entity_poly.pdbx_seq_one_letter_code
_entity_poly.pdbx_strand_id
1 'polypeptide(L)'
;MASAEVSNPYLPLLRSSSSAIFLLGAGISTSIGIPDFRSKDGLYASLKLEEYGLNAPEDLFDYEHFCASPAGFFKWSLDSLTLQTTGSKFHRFLSTLKNLHRIYTQNIDGLESSSGVPDSKIVHCHGSLQNSTCQTCNHKCPTPSFTGEVPLCPVPTSPLVVGPRTSSRGKKKQKLTCEGILKPDITFFGEPLQSVVSKTIGKDRLKSDLITVVGTSLKVEPFSKIVNCFEGKKVLVNRDYVGFPGEGRWDCVFLCDSDEVVEEEGTTWREVVKGVFLGRGGVWCEERYQKLLSKKKEKGQGQGQGQGAEPVVVETVTCDACMTKTGKPFYTCEICEGFDLCEGCVGKEEGGKRHRVEEGEDHRFRFCA
;
A
#
# COMPACT_ATOMS: atom_id res chain seq x y z
N MET A 1 -24.78 -7.82 29.99
CA MET A 1 -23.37 -8.21 30.20
C MET A 1 -22.52 -7.06 29.68
N ALA A 2 -21.83 -6.35 30.55
CA ALA A 2 -20.97 -5.24 30.18
C ALA A 2 -19.87 -5.78 29.25
N SER A 3 -19.73 -5.20 28.06
CA SER A 3 -18.59 -5.47 27.20
C SER A 3 -17.33 -5.15 27.99
N ALA A 4 -16.48 -6.14 28.26
CA ALA A 4 -15.17 -5.87 28.83
C ALA A 4 -14.48 -4.81 27.94
N GLU A 5 -14.21 -3.63 28.50
CA GLU A 5 -13.45 -2.60 27.82
C GLU A 5 -12.04 -3.12 27.60
N VAL A 6 -11.77 -3.64 26.40
CA VAL A 6 -10.42 -4.04 26.01
C VAL A 6 -9.64 -2.77 25.78
N SER A 7 -8.61 -2.52 26.61
CA SER A 7 -7.69 -1.39 26.44
C SER A 7 -7.04 -1.44 25.05
N ASN A 8 -7.01 -0.32 24.35
CA ASN A 8 -6.46 -0.22 23.01
C ASN A 8 -4.98 -0.68 22.95
N PRO A 9 -4.66 -1.83 22.32
CA PRO A 9 -3.32 -2.42 22.31
C PRO A 9 -2.32 -1.63 21.44
N TYR A 10 -2.79 -0.71 20.60
CA TYR A 10 -1.91 0.13 19.81
C TYR A 10 -1.28 1.26 20.62
N LEU A 11 -2.00 1.83 21.59
CA LEU A 11 -1.49 2.96 22.36
C LEU A 11 -0.18 2.65 23.10
N PRO A 12 -0.02 1.50 23.78
CA PRO A 12 1.27 1.11 24.35
C PRO A 12 2.38 0.97 23.31
N LEU A 13 2.09 0.39 22.14
CA LEU A 13 3.06 0.24 21.05
C LEU A 13 3.50 1.61 20.52
N LEU A 14 2.55 2.50 20.25
CA LEU A 14 2.82 3.84 19.76
C LEU A 14 3.58 4.69 20.80
N ARG A 15 3.25 4.58 22.09
CA ARG A 15 3.91 5.33 23.17
C ARG A 15 5.33 4.82 23.45
N SER A 16 5.58 3.52 23.30
CA SER A 16 6.91 2.91 23.54
C SER A 16 7.82 2.95 22.31
N SER A 17 7.25 3.09 21.11
CA SER A 17 7.99 3.21 19.86
C SER A 17 8.86 4.47 19.86
N SER A 18 10.12 4.29 19.53
CA SER A 18 11.09 5.36 19.30
C SER A 18 11.10 5.83 17.84
N SER A 19 10.62 4.99 16.92
CA SER A 19 10.74 5.20 15.48
C SER A 19 9.56 4.55 14.73
N ALA A 20 8.47 5.31 14.62
CA ALA A 20 7.24 4.87 13.98
C ALA A 20 7.26 5.17 12.47
N ILE A 21 6.93 4.16 11.66
CA ILE A 21 6.75 4.28 10.22
C ILE A 21 5.27 4.13 9.87
N PHE A 22 4.79 4.96 8.95
CA PHE A 22 3.44 4.87 8.42
C PHE A 22 3.46 4.57 6.92
N LEU A 23 2.69 3.58 6.49
CA LEU A 23 2.42 3.30 5.08
C LEU A 23 0.99 3.71 4.78
N LEU A 24 0.83 4.69 3.89
CA LEU A 24 -0.45 5.35 3.63
C LEU A 24 -0.95 5.03 2.23
N GLY A 25 -2.27 4.97 2.07
CA GLY A 25 -2.94 4.94 0.78
C GLY A 25 -4.22 5.77 0.80
N ALA A 26 -4.97 5.74 -0.30
CA ALA A 26 -6.05 6.68 -0.56
C ALA A 26 -7.16 6.67 0.51
N GLY A 27 -7.32 5.58 1.27
CA GLY A 27 -8.32 5.47 2.33
C GLY A 27 -8.17 6.49 3.46
N ILE A 28 -7.00 7.14 3.63
CA ILE A 28 -6.86 8.24 4.60
C ILE A 28 -7.45 9.56 4.12
N SER A 29 -7.72 9.69 2.82
CA SER A 29 -8.23 10.90 2.16
C SER A 29 -9.73 10.78 1.82
N THR A 30 -10.35 9.61 1.98
CA THR A 30 -11.76 9.39 1.61
C THR A 30 -12.76 10.16 2.46
N SER A 31 -12.43 10.46 3.73
CA SER A 31 -13.33 11.20 4.63
C SER A 31 -13.51 12.68 4.24
N ILE A 32 -12.58 13.23 3.45
CA ILE A 32 -12.61 14.60 2.95
C ILE A 32 -13.04 14.70 1.48
N GLY A 33 -13.57 13.61 0.91
CA GLY A 33 -14.16 13.59 -0.43
C GLY A 33 -13.19 13.24 -1.57
N ILE A 34 -11.93 12.87 -1.29
CA ILE A 34 -11.04 12.32 -2.31
C ILE A 34 -11.34 10.81 -2.44
N PRO A 35 -11.84 10.33 -3.60
CA PRO A 35 -12.19 8.93 -3.76
C PRO A 35 -10.93 8.04 -3.72
N ASP A 36 -11.07 6.82 -3.18
CA ASP A 36 -10.05 5.80 -3.41
C ASP A 36 -10.15 5.24 -4.84
N PHE A 37 -9.22 4.37 -5.23
CA PHE A 37 -9.21 3.83 -6.59
C PHE A 37 -10.22 2.71 -6.80
N ARG A 38 -10.38 1.81 -5.83
CA ARG A 38 -10.90 0.44 -6.03
C ARG A 38 -12.18 0.11 -5.27
N SER A 39 -12.66 0.98 -4.39
CA SER A 39 -13.93 0.73 -3.71
C SER A 39 -15.10 0.82 -4.69
N LYS A 40 -16.29 0.39 -4.23
CA LYS A 40 -17.52 0.44 -5.02
C LYS A 40 -17.83 1.85 -5.53
N ASP A 41 -17.50 2.87 -4.74
CA ASP A 41 -17.73 4.28 -5.05
C ASP A 41 -16.40 5.00 -5.40
N GLY A 42 -15.35 4.22 -5.70
CA GLY A 42 -14.03 4.72 -6.03
C GLY A 42 -13.91 5.21 -7.48
N LEU A 43 -12.72 5.72 -7.82
CA LEU A 43 -12.40 6.27 -9.13
C LEU A 43 -12.71 5.29 -10.26
N TYR A 44 -12.24 4.04 -10.17
CA TYR A 44 -12.42 3.07 -11.26
C TYR A 44 -13.87 2.70 -11.53
N ALA A 45 -14.74 2.77 -10.52
CA ALA A 45 -16.16 2.49 -10.69
C ALA A 45 -16.94 3.67 -11.29
N SER A 46 -16.42 4.89 -11.18
CA SER A 46 -17.07 6.12 -11.68
C SER A 46 -16.55 6.58 -13.05
N LEU A 47 -15.44 6.01 -13.54
CA LEU A 47 -14.87 6.34 -14.85
C LEU A 47 -15.77 5.87 -16.01
N LYS A 48 -16.10 6.81 -16.90
CA LYS A 48 -16.74 6.52 -18.19
C LYS A 48 -15.66 6.23 -19.23
N LEU A 49 -15.28 4.96 -19.37
CA LEU A 49 -14.10 4.55 -20.16
C LEU A 49 -14.08 5.11 -21.59
N GLU A 50 -15.21 5.05 -22.30
CA GLU A 50 -15.35 5.56 -23.67
C GLU A 50 -15.06 7.07 -23.77
N GLU A 51 -15.42 7.84 -22.75
CA GLU A 51 -15.18 9.30 -22.73
C GLU A 51 -13.69 9.64 -22.70
N TYR A 52 -12.86 8.76 -22.13
CA TYR A 52 -11.42 8.93 -21.96
C TYR A 52 -10.60 8.05 -22.92
N GLY A 53 -11.24 7.26 -23.80
CA GLY A 53 -10.56 6.37 -24.73
C GLY A 53 -9.86 5.18 -24.05
N LEU A 54 -10.41 4.70 -22.93
CA LEU A 54 -9.84 3.63 -22.12
C LEU A 54 -10.55 2.30 -22.41
N ASN A 55 -9.84 1.17 -22.30
CA ASN A 55 -10.43 -0.17 -22.35
C ASN A 55 -10.69 -0.73 -20.95
N ALA A 56 -9.85 -0.35 -19.99
CA ALA A 56 -9.99 -0.65 -18.57
C ALA A 56 -9.75 0.61 -17.72
N PRO A 57 -10.31 0.71 -16.50
CA PRO A 57 -10.04 1.84 -15.61
C PRO A 57 -8.56 2.04 -15.29
N GLU A 58 -7.80 0.94 -15.20
CA GLU A 58 -6.36 0.94 -14.95
C GLU A 58 -5.56 1.65 -16.06
N ASP A 59 -6.05 1.65 -17.30
CA ASP A 59 -5.40 2.28 -18.45
C ASP A 59 -5.17 3.78 -18.23
N LEU A 60 -5.98 4.43 -17.39
CA LEU A 60 -5.83 5.84 -17.05
C LEU A 60 -4.46 6.16 -16.44
N PHE A 61 -3.88 5.20 -15.71
CA PHE A 61 -2.57 5.31 -15.06
C PHE A 61 -1.58 4.27 -15.59
N ASP A 62 -1.82 3.67 -16.75
CA ASP A 62 -0.89 2.75 -17.39
C ASP A 62 0.13 3.50 -18.25
N TYR A 63 1.41 3.20 -18.09
CA TYR A 63 2.49 3.95 -18.76
C TYR A 63 2.48 3.73 -20.27
N GLU A 64 2.27 2.50 -20.73
CA GLU A 64 2.26 2.19 -22.16
C GLU A 64 1.05 2.85 -22.83
N HIS A 65 -0.13 2.79 -22.18
CA HIS A 65 -1.32 3.51 -22.64
C HIS A 65 -1.08 5.02 -22.68
N PHE A 66 -0.49 5.62 -21.65
CA PHE A 66 -0.18 7.05 -21.62
C PHE A 66 0.77 7.45 -22.76
N CYS A 67 1.80 6.63 -23.04
CA CYS A 67 2.72 6.87 -24.15
C CYS A 67 2.02 6.79 -25.52
N ALA A 68 1.04 5.89 -25.67
CA ALA A 68 0.26 5.75 -26.90
C ALA A 68 -0.79 6.85 -27.08
N SER A 69 -1.50 7.21 -26.01
CA SER A 69 -2.60 8.18 -26.00
C SER A 69 -2.73 8.88 -24.64
N PRO A 70 -2.03 10.02 -24.44
CA PRO A 70 -2.07 10.74 -23.16
C PRO A 70 -3.35 11.58 -22.98
N ALA A 71 -4.15 11.74 -24.04
CA ALA A 71 -5.33 12.60 -24.03
C ALA A 71 -6.36 12.20 -22.96
N GLY A 72 -6.58 10.90 -22.75
CA GLY A 72 -7.49 10.39 -21.72
C GLY A 72 -7.10 10.85 -20.31
N PHE A 73 -5.80 10.76 -19.98
CA PHE A 73 -5.26 11.20 -18.70
C PHE A 73 -5.40 12.71 -18.49
N PHE A 74 -5.08 13.54 -19.49
CA PHE A 74 -5.18 15.00 -19.36
C PHE A 74 -6.61 15.54 -19.42
N LYS A 75 -7.52 14.81 -20.09
CA LYS A 75 -8.96 15.08 -20.08
C LYS A 75 -9.57 14.76 -18.72
N TRP A 76 -9.06 13.74 -18.05
CA TRP A 76 -9.51 13.41 -16.70
C TRP A 76 -9.14 14.54 -15.74
N SER A 77 -10.16 15.10 -15.08
CA SER A 77 -9.97 16.22 -14.16
C SER A 77 -9.35 15.74 -12.84
N LEU A 78 -8.20 16.34 -12.54
CA LEU A 78 -7.54 16.25 -11.24
C LEU A 78 -8.11 17.24 -10.21
N ASP A 79 -9.18 17.98 -10.54
CA ASP A 79 -9.75 19.03 -9.67
C ASP A 79 -10.14 18.46 -8.30
N SER A 80 -10.63 17.23 -8.25
CA SER A 80 -10.94 16.56 -6.98
C SER A 80 -9.72 16.38 -6.06
N LEU A 81 -8.51 16.24 -6.60
CA LEU A 81 -7.26 16.13 -5.84
C LEU A 81 -6.65 17.50 -5.51
N THR A 82 -6.86 18.52 -6.36
CA THR A 82 -6.21 19.83 -6.20
C THR A 82 -7.07 20.84 -5.42
N LEU A 83 -8.38 20.62 -5.28
CA LEU A 83 -9.28 21.49 -4.53
C LEU A 83 -9.20 21.29 -3.01
N GLN A 84 -8.67 20.15 -2.55
CA GLN A 84 -8.55 19.87 -1.12
C GLN A 84 -7.23 20.42 -0.59
N THR A 85 -7.32 21.48 0.22
CA THR A 85 -6.15 22.06 0.90
C THR A 85 -5.98 21.56 2.33
N THR A 86 -7.00 20.91 2.88
CA THR A 86 -7.05 20.48 4.28
C THR A 86 -7.09 18.97 4.36
N GLY A 87 -6.09 18.36 5.01
CA GLY A 87 -6.08 16.92 5.23
C GLY A 87 -7.15 16.44 6.22
N SER A 88 -7.39 15.13 6.21
CA SER A 88 -8.30 14.45 7.15
C SER A 88 -7.82 14.51 8.61
N LYS A 89 -8.65 14.01 9.54
CA LYS A 89 -8.26 13.90 10.96
C LYS A 89 -6.99 13.06 11.11
N PHE A 90 -6.86 12.00 10.32
CA PHE A 90 -5.67 11.16 10.32
C PHE A 90 -4.40 11.91 9.86
N HIS A 91 -4.49 12.78 8.86
CA HIS A 91 -3.34 13.59 8.44
C HIS A 91 -2.87 14.54 9.54
N ARG A 92 -3.81 15.19 10.24
CA ARG A 92 -3.49 16.04 11.40
C ARG A 92 -2.83 15.23 12.51
N PHE A 93 -3.28 14.00 12.75
CA PHE A 93 -2.68 13.15 13.78
C PHE A 93 -1.23 12.82 13.46
N LEU A 94 -0.91 12.56 12.19
CA LEU A 94 0.47 12.30 11.78
C LEU A 94 1.39 13.49 12.05
N SER A 95 0.91 14.74 11.92
CA SER A 95 1.73 15.93 12.19
C SER A 95 1.96 16.20 13.69
N THR A 96 1.15 15.62 14.59
CA THR A 96 1.36 15.73 16.04
C THR A 96 2.31 14.66 16.61
N LEU A 97 2.63 13.61 15.85
CA LEU A 97 3.45 12.49 16.31
C LEU A 97 4.94 12.85 16.46
N LYS A 98 5.41 12.90 17.70
CA LYS A 98 6.82 13.18 18.04
C LYS A 98 7.78 12.08 17.55
N ASN A 99 7.37 10.82 17.68
CA ASN A 99 8.14 9.64 17.29
C ASN A 99 7.93 9.21 15.82
N LEU A 100 7.25 10.02 15.01
CA LEU A 100 7.14 9.77 13.57
C LEU A 100 8.53 9.78 12.94
N HIS A 101 8.98 8.66 12.42
CA HIS A 101 10.26 8.52 11.72
C HIS A 101 10.09 8.76 10.22
N ARG A 102 9.11 8.09 9.60
CA ARG A 102 8.87 8.16 8.16
C ARG A 102 7.43 7.89 7.78
N ILE A 103 6.95 8.60 6.76
CA ILE A 103 5.76 8.28 6.00
C ILE A 103 6.17 7.77 4.62
N TYR A 104 5.64 6.62 4.23
CA TYR A 104 5.65 6.10 2.86
C TYR A 104 4.23 6.20 2.32
N THR A 105 3.95 7.18 1.47
CA THR A 105 2.60 7.40 0.94
C THR A 105 2.48 6.96 -0.51
N GLN A 106 1.38 6.28 -0.84
CA GLN A 106 0.96 6.03 -2.22
C GLN A 106 0.20 7.22 -2.82
N ASN A 107 -0.23 8.16 -1.98
CA ASN A 107 -1.06 9.27 -2.40
C ASN A 107 -0.22 10.32 -3.12
N ILE A 108 -0.86 10.98 -4.08
CA ILE A 108 -0.27 12.05 -4.89
C ILE A 108 -0.90 13.42 -4.58
N ASP A 109 -1.82 13.46 -3.60
CA ASP A 109 -2.59 14.64 -3.19
C ASP A 109 -1.76 15.66 -2.39
N GLY A 110 -0.68 15.22 -1.73
CA GLY A 110 0.25 16.08 -0.99
C GLY A 110 -0.28 16.54 0.38
N LEU A 111 -1.36 15.93 0.88
CA LEU A 111 -2.05 16.37 2.08
C LEU A 111 -1.26 16.13 3.36
N GLU A 112 -0.27 15.24 3.37
CA GLU A 112 0.61 15.03 4.51
C GLU A 112 1.42 16.30 4.82
N SER A 113 2.02 16.90 3.79
CA SER A 113 2.79 18.14 3.90
C SER A 113 1.88 19.32 4.28
N SER A 114 0.74 19.46 3.59
CA SER A 114 -0.26 20.50 3.88
C SER A 114 -0.83 20.42 5.30
N SER A 115 -0.82 19.24 5.92
CA SER A 115 -1.26 19.03 7.31
C SER A 115 -0.15 19.26 8.35
N GLY A 116 1.04 19.68 7.92
CA GLY A 116 2.16 20.07 8.78
C GLY A 116 3.20 18.97 9.03
N VAL A 117 3.12 17.83 8.34
CA VAL A 117 4.21 16.84 8.41
C VAL A 117 5.43 17.40 7.66
N PRO A 118 6.63 17.41 8.25
CA PRO A 118 7.83 17.88 7.55
C PRO A 118 8.12 17.03 6.31
N ASP A 119 8.39 17.67 5.16
CA ASP A 119 8.74 16.99 3.90
C ASP A 119 9.92 16.02 4.06
N SER A 120 10.85 16.33 4.97
CA SER A 120 11.99 15.47 5.31
C SER A 120 11.61 14.13 5.94
N LYS A 121 10.34 13.94 6.34
CA LYS A 121 9.76 12.69 6.85
C LYS A 121 8.81 12.02 5.85
N ILE A 122 8.57 12.59 4.67
CA ILE A 122 7.63 12.06 3.68
C ILE A 122 8.41 11.43 2.51
N VAL A 123 8.00 10.23 2.10
CA VAL A 123 8.44 9.57 0.87
C VAL A 123 7.21 9.33 0.01
N HIS A 124 7.08 10.13 -1.05
CA HIS A 124 6.06 9.99 -2.08
C HIS A 124 6.40 8.79 -2.96
N CYS A 125 5.87 7.62 -2.61
CA CYS A 125 6.23 6.37 -3.29
C CYS A 125 5.76 6.37 -4.74
N HIS A 126 4.60 6.96 -5.01
CA HIS A 126 4.07 7.13 -6.36
C HIS A 126 4.26 8.55 -6.91
N GLY A 127 5.20 9.32 -6.35
CA GLY A 127 5.47 10.69 -6.79
C GLY A 127 4.40 11.70 -6.36
N SER A 128 4.38 12.86 -7.00
CA SER A 128 3.45 13.94 -6.68
C SER A 128 3.10 14.78 -7.90
N LEU A 129 2.01 15.55 -7.79
CA LEU A 129 1.56 16.46 -8.84
C LEU A 129 2.27 17.81 -8.83
N GLN A 130 3.34 18.00 -8.05
CA GLN A 130 4.01 19.30 -7.94
C GLN A 130 4.82 19.67 -9.20
N ASN A 131 5.46 18.68 -9.83
CA ASN A 131 6.33 18.89 -10.98
C ASN A 131 5.97 17.92 -12.12
N SER A 132 6.35 18.31 -13.34
CA SER A 132 6.29 17.50 -14.55
C SER A 132 7.65 17.44 -15.25
N THR A 133 7.90 16.35 -15.98
CA THR A 133 9.13 16.12 -16.75
C THR A 133 8.81 15.91 -18.25
N CYS A 134 9.45 16.67 -19.18
CA CYS A 134 9.37 16.44 -20.65
C CYS A 134 9.94 15.05 -20.94
N GLN A 135 9.11 14.17 -21.50
CA GLN A 135 9.47 12.78 -21.81
C GLN A 135 10.55 12.65 -22.90
N THR A 136 10.92 13.74 -23.57
CA THR A 136 11.92 13.77 -24.64
C THR A 136 13.28 14.35 -24.20
N CYS A 137 13.28 15.47 -23.48
CA CYS A 137 14.49 16.20 -23.11
C CYS A 137 14.78 16.25 -21.61
N ASN A 138 13.92 15.63 -20.79
CA ASN A 138 14.02 15.60 -19.33
C ASN A 138 13.98 16.98 -18.65
N HIS A 139 13.48 18.01 -19.35
CA HIS A 139 13.22 19.30 -18.72
C HIS A 139 12.17 19.15 -17.63
N LYS A 140 12.47 19.67 -16.44
CA LYS A 140 11.58 19.67 -15.28
C LYS A 140 11.00 21.06 -15.07
N CYS A 141 9.70 21.12 -14.84
CA CYS A 141 8.99 22.35 -14.51
C CYS A 141 7.85 22.06 -13.53
N PRO A 142 7.28 23.07 -12.86
CA PRO A 142 6.03 22.91 -12.13
C PRO A 142 4.94 22.30 -13.03
N THR A 143 4.10 21.44 -12.46
CA THR A 143 3.00 20.83 -13.21
C THR A 143 2.04 21.92 -13.70
N PRO A 144 1.73 21.99 -15.01
CA PRO A 144 0.75 22.93 -15.52
C PRO A 144 -0.67 22.52 -15.11
N SER A 145 -1.60 23.47 -15.10
CA SER A 145 -3.02 23.18 -14.87
C SER A 145 -3.56 22.20 -15.91
N PHE A 146 -4.36 21.23 -15.46
CA PHE A 146 -5.02 20.25 -16.33
C PHE A 146 -6.24 20.90 -16.99
N THR A 147 -6.05 21.47 -18.19
CA THR A 147 -7.13 22.12 -18.96
C THR A 147 -7.88 21.18 -19.90
N GLY A 148 -7.60 19.87 -19.84
CA GLY A 148 -8.05 18.89 -20.84
C GLY A 148 -7.10 18.75 -22.04
N GLU A 149 -6.17 19.69 -22.21
CA GLU A 149 -5.17 19.66 -23.28
C GLU A 149 -3.89 18.96 -22.82
N VAL A 150 -3.19 18.33 -23.77
CA VAL A 150 -1.90 17.67 -23.51
C VAL A 150 -0.80 18.74 -23.42
N PRO A 151 -0.16 18.92 -22.25
CA PRO A 151 0.83 19.98 -22.06
C PRO A 151 2.13 19.67 -22.80
N LEU A 152 2.57 20.60 -23.63
CA LEU A 152 3.84 20.52 -24.36
C LEU A 152 4.99 21.14 -23.55
N CYS A 153 6.20 20.67 -23.80
CA CYS A 153 7.38 21.20 -23.16
C CYS A 153 7.62 22.68 -23.53
N PRO A 154 7.91 23.55 -22.55
CA PRO A 154 8.18 24.97 -22.81
C PRO A 154 9.55 25.23 -23.42
N VAL A 155 10.42 24.21 -23.55
CA VAL A 155 11.75 24.36 -24.14
C VAL A 155 11.60 24.74 -25.62
N PRO A 156 12.04 25.94 -26.04
CA PRO A 156 11.70 26.46 -27.36
C PRO A 156 12.14 25.54 -28.50
N THR A 157 11.23 25.30 -29.43
CA THR A 157 11.55 24.87 -30.78
C THR A 157 12.20 26.04 -31.52
N SER A 158 13.51 26.23 -31.35
CA SER A 158 14.19 27.18 -32.23
C SER A 158 14.10 26.63 -33.66
N PRO A 159 13.59 27.39 -34.65
CA PRO A 159 13.92 27.08 -36.03
C PRO A 159 15.45 27.09 -36.12
N LEU A 160 16.03 26.09 -36.77
CA LEU A 160 17.45 26.08 -37.07
C LEU A 160 17.76 27.40 -37.80
N VAL A 161 18.38 28.37 -37.11
CA VAL A 161 19.01 29.49 -37.80
C VAL A 161 20.20 28.87 -38.51
N VAL A 162 20.02 28.55 -39.79
CA VAL A 162 21.11 28.21 -40.70
C VAL A 162 21.87 29.51 -40.98
N GLY A 163 22.62 29.98 -39.97
CA GLY A 163 23.63 31.00 -40.16
C GLY A 163 24.76 30.41 -41.01
N PRO A 164 25.43 31.22 -41.86
CA PRO A 164 26.50 30.74 -42.71
C PRO A 164 27.55 30.00 -41.89
N ARG A 165 27.93 28.80 -42.36
CA ARG A 165 28.92 27.93 -41.71
C ARG A 165 30.27 28.65 -41.64
N THR A 166 30.55 29.34 -40.54
CA THR A 166 31.92 29.72 -40.19
C THR A 166 32.53 28.61 -39.34
N SER A 167 33.60 28.04 -39.88
CA SER A 167 34.38 26.96 -39.31
C SER A 167 35.17 27.47 -38.10
N SER A 168 34.69 27.22 -36.89
CA SER A 168 35.51 27.27 -35.69
C SER A 168 35.10 26.18 -34.70
N ARG A 169 36.10 25.36 -34.33
CA ARG A 169 36.02 24.20 -33.42
C ARG A 169 35.66 24.63 -31.99
N GLY A 170 34.41 24.98 -31.76
CA GLY A 170 33.79 25.02 -30.42
C GLY A 170 32.70 23.96 -30.36
N LYS A 171 32.65 23.14 -29.30
CA LYS A 171 31.52 22.24 -29.01
C LYS A 171 30.24 23.08 -28.93
N LYS A 172 29.51 23.24 -30.05
CA LYS A 172 28.21 23.90 -30.07
C LYS A 172 27.28 23.05 -29.22
N LYS A 173 26.83 23.58 -28.08
CA LYS A 173 25.60 23.11 -27.42
C LYS A 173 24.50 23.23 -28.47
N GLN A 174 24.16 22.13 -29.15
CA GLN A 174 22.95 22.07 -29.95
C GLN A 174 21.80 22.39 -28.99
N LYS A 175 21.13 23.52 -29.22
CA LYS A 175 19.97 23.93 -28.47
C LYS A 175 18.87 22.92 -28.84
N LEU A 176 18.61 21.97 -27.94
CA LEU A 176 17.60 20.93 -28.12
C LEU A 176 16.24 21.60 -28.31
N THR A 177 15.59 21.30 -29.43
CA THR A 177 14.16 21.54 -29.64
C THR A 177 13.40 20.39 -28.98
N CYS A 178 12.55 20.61 -27.96
CA CYS A 178 11.65 19.58 -27.40
C CYS A 178 10.21 19.94 -27.81
N GLU A 179 9.57 19.10 -28.61
CA GLU A 179 8.10 19.04 -28.80
C GLU A 179 7.46 17.95 -27.93
N GLY A 180 8.23 17.45 -26.97
CA GLY A 180 7.80 16.39 -26.06
C GLY A 180 6.73 16.85 -25.09
N ILE A 181 5.96 15.86 -24.63
CA ILE A 181 4.86 16.05 -23.69
C ILE A 181 5.41 16.12 -22.26
N LEU A 182 4.82 16.97 -21.44
CA LEU A 182 5.07 17.04 -20.01
C LEU A 182 4.22 15.99 -19.29
N LYS A 183 4.85 15.00 -18.67
CA LYS A 183 4.18 14.05 -17.78
C LYS A 183 4.37 14.49 -16.33
N PRO A 184 3.33 14.56 -15.50
CA PRO A 184 3.48 14.78 -14.06
C PRO A 184 4.41 13.72 -13.45
N ASP A 185 5.19 14.12 -12.45
CA ASP A 185 6.17 13.27 -11.75
C ASP A 185 5.48 12.26 -10.79
N ILE A 186 4.35 11.69 -11.21
CA ILE A 186 3.67 10.55 -10.60
C ILE A 186 4.12 9.24 -11.26
N THR A 187 4.06 8.15 -10.52
CA THR A 187 4.43 6.80 -11.02
C THR A 187 3.19 6.11 -11.59
N PHE A 188 3.25 5.76 -12.88
CA PHE A 188 2.22 4.99 -13.58
C PHE A 188 2.46 3.48 -13.39
N PHE A 189 1.44 2.65 -13.64
CA PHE A 189 1.64 1.21 -13.76
C PHE A 189 2.62 0.91 -14.91
N GLY A 190 3.52 -0.04 -14.67
CA GLY A 190 4.64 -0.33 -15.58
C GLY A 190 5.90 0.52 -15.33
N GLU A 191 5.81 1.63 -14.60
CA GLU A 191 7.00 2.40 -14.20
C GLU A 191 7.61 1.86 -12.89
N PRO A 192 8.94 1.86 -12.76
CA PRO A 192 9.58 1.57 -11.48
C PRO A 192 9.32 2.69 -10.47
N LEU A 193 9.20 2.35 -9.18
CA LEU A 193 9.20 3.37 -8.14
C LEU A 193 10.48 4.21 -8.19
N GLN A 194 10.35 5.47 -7.76
CA GLN A 194 11.48 6.37 -7.70
C GLN A 194 12.62 5.80 -6.83
N SER A 195 13.87 5.93 -7.30
CA SER A 195 15.05 5.38 -6.60
C SER A 195 15.24 5.88 -5.16
N VAL A 196 14.61 7.00 -4.80
CA VAL A 196 14.59 7.52 -3.43
C VAL A 196 13.88 6.56 -2.47
N VAL A 197 12.88 5.80 -2.92
CA VAL A 197 12.09 4.88 -2.10
C VAL A 197 12.99 3.77 -1.55
N SER A 198 13.66 3.02 -2.44
CA SER A 198 14.55 1.92 -2.05
C SER A 198 15.74 2.39 -1.21
N LYS A 199 16.35 3.54 -1.56
CA LYS A 199 17.42 4.15 -0.76
C LYS A 199 16.98 4.53 0.65
N THR A 200 15.74 5.02 0.80
CA THR A 200 15.21 5.45 2.10
C THR A 200 14.81 4.25 2.95
N ILE A 201 14.20 3.22 2.35
CA ILE A 201 13.94 1.92 3.01
C ILE A 201 15.23 1.33 3.58
N GLY A 202 16.31 1.32 2.80
CA GLY A 202 17.61 0.81 3.26
C GLY A 202 18.16 1.53 4.50
N LYS A 203 17.85 2.83 4.66
CA LYS A 203 18.26 3.64 5.82
C LYS A 203 17.32 3.49 7.02
N ASP A 204 16.03 3.30 6.75
CA ASP A 204 14.98 3.30 7.77
C ASP A 204 14.76 1.90 8.37
N ARG A 205 15.00 0.82 7.61
CA ARG A 205 14.69 -0.56 8.02
C ARG A 205 15.33 -1.02 9.33
N LEU A 206 16.50 -0.50 9.66
CA LEU A 206 17.24 -0.85 10.89
C LEU A 206 16.87 0.04 12.08
N LYS A 207 16.05 1.08 11.87
CA LYS A 207 15.71 2.08 12.90
C LYS A 207 14.29 1.94 13.42
N SER A 208 13.39 1.45 12.58
CA SER A 208 11.97 1.36 12.90
C SER A 208 11.63 0.16 13.78
N ASP A 209 10.85 0.43 14.82
CA ASP A 209 10.33 -0.54 15.78
C ASP A 209 8.80 -0.72 15.69
N LEU A 210 8.11 0.15 14.93
CA LEU A 210 6.67 0.13 14.71
C LEU A 210 6.33 0.55 13.28
N ILE A 211 5.44 -0.20 12.62
CA ILE A 211 4.96 0.03 11.26
C ILE A 211 3.43 -0.01 11.28
N THR A 212 2.81 1.10 10.93
CA THR A 212 1.35 1.22 10.84
C THR A 212 0.93 1.43 9.39
N VAL A 213 0.19 0.46 8.86
CA VAL A 213 -0.37 0.50 7.50
C VAL A 213 -1.81 0.99 7.58
N VAL A 214 -2.13 2.03 6.81
CA VAL A 214 -3.39 2.76 6.94
C VAL A 214 -4.01 3.02 5.57
N GLY A 215 -5.29 2.69 5.42
CA GLY A 215 -6.11 3.13 4.28
C GLY A 215 -5.60 2.63 2.92
N THR A 216 -5.05 1.41 2.84
CA THR A 216 -4.54 0.84 1.60
C THR A 216 -4.94 -0.60 1.39
N SER A 217 -5.18 -0.97 0.12
CA SER A 217 -5.45 -2.35 -0.28
C SER A 217 -4.21 -3.26 -0.31
N LEU A 218 -3.00 -2.68 -0.24
CA LEU A 218 -1.72 -3.38 -0.46
C LEU A 218 -1.68 -4.25 -1.72
N LYS A 219 -2.38 -3.85 -2.80
CA LYS A 219 -2.41 -4.59 -4.08
C LYS A 219 -1.35 -4.13 -5.09
N VAL A 220 -0.76 -2.95 -4.90
CA VAL A 220 0.17 -2.36 -5.88
C VAL A 220 1.59 -2.72 -5.49
N GLU A 221 2.26 -3.50 -6.34
CA GLU A 221 3.70 -3.73 -6.23
C GLU A 221 4.49 -2.56 -6.86
N PRO A 222 5.69 -2.26 -6.35
CA PRO A 222 6.37 -2.91 -5.22
C PRO A 222 6.00 -2.29 -3.86
N PHE A 223 5.07 -1.33 -3.79
CA PHE A 223 4.68 -0.68 -2.52
C PHE A 223 4.19 -1.69 -1.46
N SER A 224 3.37 -2.66 -1.87
CA SER A 224 2.85 -3.71 -0.98
C SER A 224 3.94 -4.52 -0.26
N LYS A 225 5.14 -4.60 -0.84
CA LYS A 225 6.29 -5.31 -0.27
C LYS A 225 7.07 -4.48 0.75
N ILE A 226 6.85 -3.16 0.83
CA ILE A 226 7.57 -2.28 1.75
C ILE A 226 7.37 -2.71 3.20
N VAL A 227 6.16 -3.16 3.57
CA VAL A 227 5.84 -3.66 4.93
C VAL A 227 6.71 -4.85 5.35
N ASN A 228 7.25 -5.61 4.39
CA ASN A 228 8.08 -6.78 4.65
C ASN A 228 9.56 -6.42 4.83
N CYS A 229 9.95 -5.20 4.50
CA CYS A 229 11.30 -4.70 4.70
C CYS A 229 11.59 -4.31 6.16
N PHE A 230 10.57 -4.32 7.02
CA PHE A 230 10.67 -3.90 8.42
C PHE A 230 10.28 -5.05 9.36
N GLU A 231 11.03 -5.17 10.46
CA GLU A 231 10.89 -6.24 11.48
C GLU A 231 10.10 -5.79 12.72
N GLY A 232 9.88 -4.48 12.88
CA GLY A 232 9.12 -3.93 13.98
C GLY A 232 7.66 -4.40 14.04
N LYS A 233 6.96 -3.99 15.11
CA LYS A 233 5.55 -4.32 15.34
C LYS A 233 4.68 -3.79 14.20
N LYS A 234 3.71 -4.57 13.74
CA LYS A 234 2.91 -4.25 12.55
C LYS A 234 1.45 -4.03 12.90
N VAL A 235 0.92 -2.90 12.47
CA VAL A 235 -0.44 -2.48 12.78
C VAL A 235 -1.18 -2.18 11.50
N LEU A 236 -2.42 -2.64 11.39
CA LEU A 236 -3.29 -2.34 10.26
C LEU A 236 -4.47 -1.49 10.70
N VAL A 237 -4.76 -0.42 9.98
CA VAL A 237 -5.99 0.37 10.09
C VAL A 237 -6.61 0.48 8.71
N ASN A 238 -7.67 -0.28 8.45
CA ASN A 238 -8.27 -0.29 7.12
C ASN A 238 -9.68 -0.85 7.17
N ARG A 239 -10.58 -0.41 6.28
CA ARG A 239 -11.95 -0.97 6.19
C ARG A 239 -11.97 -2.48 5.99
N ASP A 240 -11.09 -2.96 5.10
CA ASP A 240 -10.95 -4.37 4.77
C ASP A 240 -9.63 -4.92 5.32
N TYR A 241 -9.63 -6.19 5.74
CA TYR A 241 -8.39 -6.88 6.08
C TYR A 241 -7.53 -7.06 4.82
N VAL A 242 -6.26 -6.68 4.90
CA VAL A 242 -5.29 -6.74 3.81
C VAL A 242 -3.95 -7.34 4.28
N GLY A 243 -3.15 -7.79 3.32
CA GLY A 243 -1.98 -8.64 3.57
C GLY A 243 -2.29 -10.12 3.31
N PHE A 244 -1.24 -10.94 3.18
CA PHE A 244 -1.38 -12.33 2.77
C PHE A 244 -1.96 -13.20 3.91
N PRO A 245 -3.07 -13.93 3.67
CA PRO A 245 -3.59 -14.90 4.62
C PRO A 245 -2.55 -16.02 4.86
N GLY A 246 -2.30 -16.37 6.12
CA GLY A 246 -1.35 -17.43 6.51
C GLY A 246 -0.04 -16.92 7.12
N GLU A 247 0.29 -15.63 7.00
CA GLU A 247 1.54 -15.08 7.57
C GLU A 247 1.37 -14.36 8.93
N GLY A 248 0.18 -14.43 9.57
CA GLY A 248 -0.03 -13.98 10.96
C GLY A 248 0.66 -12.64 11.32
N ARG A 249 0.61 -11.66 10.40
CA ARG A 249 1.66 -10.62 10.31
C ARG A 249 1.33 -9.30 10.99
N TRP A 250 0.12 -9.15 11.51
CA TRP A 250 -0.32 -7.94 12.20
C TRP A 250 -0.35 -8.20 13.71
N ASP A 251 0.40 -7.40 14.46
CA ASP A 251 0.33 -7.36 15.93
C ASP A 251 -0.95 -6.65 16.42
N CYS A 252 -1.52 -5.77 15.60
CA CYS A 252 -2.80 -5.14 15.86
C CYS A 252 -3.55 -4.84 14.55
N VAL A 253 -4.87 -4.96 14.56
CA VAL A 253 -5.73 -4.65 13.41
C VAL A 253 -6.89 -3.78 13.88
N PHE A 254 -7.30 -2.83 13.05
CA PHE A 254 -8.46 -1.97 13.21
C PHE A 254 -9.23 -1.98 11.89
N LEU A 255 -10.41 -2.60 11.90
CA LEU A 255 -11.29 -2.68 10.74
C LEU A 255 -12.34 -1.57 10.76
N CYS A 256 -11.92 -0.37 10.37
CA CYS A 256 -12.71 0.86 10.41
C CYS A 256 -12.13 1.92 9.47
N ASP A 257 -12.76 3.09 9.41
CA ASP A 257 -12.17 4.27 8.78
C ASP A 257 -10.95 4.78 9.56
N SER A 258 -9.98 5.36 8.86
CA SER A 258 -8.77 5.91 9.50
C SER A 258 -9.09 7.04 10.46
N ASP A 259 -10.12 7.83 10.20
CA ASP A 259 -10.52 8.94 11.08
C ASP A 259 -11.22 8.44 12.36
N GLU A 260 -11.71 7.20 12.40
CA GLU A 260 -12.37 6.62 13.59
C GLU A 260 -11.37 6.25 14.70
N VAL A 261 -10.10 6.02 14.37
CA VAL A 261 -9.06 5.70 15.36
C VAL A 261 -8.46 6.94 16.03
N VAL A 262 -8.82 8.14 15.56
CA VAL A 262 -8.30 9.42 16.04
C VAL A 262 -9.41 10.20 16.73
N GLU A 263 -9.06 10.94 17.79
CA GLU A 263 -9.98 11.87 18.45
C GLU A 263 -10.43 12.99 17.50
N GLU A 264 -11.49 13.71 17.88
CA GLU A 264 -12.16 14.68 16.99
C GLU A 264 -11.23 15.79 16.51
N GLU A 265 -10.35 16.26 17.41
CA GLU A 265 -9.35 17.29 17.13
C GLU A 265 -8.29 16.81 16.12
N GLY A 266 -8.14 15.51 15.93
CA GLY A 266 -7.13 14.94 15.05
C GLY A 266 -5.73 14.99 15.65
N THR A 267 -5.58 15.04 16.98
CA THR A 267 -4.27 15.25 17.63
C THR A 267 -3.78 14.03 18.40
N THR A 268 -4.70 13.16 18.80
CA THR A 268 -4.45 11.99 19.64
C THR A 268 -5.19 10.78 19.09
N TRP A 269 -4.59 9.62 19.29
CA TRP A 269 -5.25 8.35 19.02
C TRP A 269 -6.26 8.04 20.15
N ARG A 270 -7.43 7.50 19.80
CA ARG A 270 -8.50 7.24 20.78
C ARG A 270 -8.14 6.17 21.79
N GLU A 271 -8.47 6.38 23.06
CA GLU A 271 -8.29 5.34 24.09
C GLU A 271 -9.21 4.14 23.89
N VAL A 272 -10.39 4.39 23.33
CA VAL A 272 -11.39 3.37 23.01
C VAL A 272 -11.73 3.45 21.53
N VAL A 273 -11.52 2.35 20.81
CA VAL A 273 -11.85 2.24 19.38
C VAL A 273 -12.85 1.09 19.19
N LYS A 274 -13.88 1.32 18.37
CA LYS A 274 -14.78 0.26 17.91
C LYS A 274 -14.13 -0.46 16.72
N GLY A 275 -13.60 -1.67 16.91
CA GLY A 275 -12.92 -2.41 15.84
C GLY A 275 -12.65 -3.88 16.18
N VAL A 276 -12.14 -4.65 15.21
CA VAL A 276 -11.68 -6.03 15.43
C VAL A 276 -10.17 -6.00 15.68
N PHE A 277 -9.74 -6.30 16.89
CA PHE A 277 -8.34 -6.41 17.26
C PHE A 277 -7.83 -7.83 16.96
N LEU A 278 -6.78 -7.93 16.15
CA LEU A 278 -6.05 -9.17 15.93
C LEU A 278 -4.61 -8.93 16.38
N GLY A 279 -4.21 -9.58 17.47
CA GLY A 279 -2.84 -9.53 17.98
C GLY A 279 -2.39 -10.89 18.46
N ARG A 280 -1.07 -11.09 18.63
CA ARG A 280 -0.53 -12.30 19.29
C ARG A 280 -1.05 -12.32 20.74
N GLY A 281 -2.02 -13.19 21.02
CA GLY A 281 -2.73 -13.26 22.31
C GLY A 281 -3.94 -12.31 22.46
N GLY A 282 -4.40 -11.68 21.38
CA GLY A 282 -5.58 -10.80 21.40
C GLY A 282 -6.92 -11.57 21.43
N VAL A 283 -7.94 -10.98 22.05
CA VAL A 283 -9.30 -11.54 22.11
C VAL A 283 -10.06 -11.25 20.82
N TRP A 284 -10.55 -12.30 20.18
CA TRP A 284 -11.42 -12.24 19.01
C TRP A 284 -12.77 -11.60 19.37
N CYS A 285 -13.22 -10.63 18.58
CA CYS A 285 -14.66 -10.44 18.43
C CYS A 285 -15.15 -11.45 17.39
N GLU A 286 -15.37 -12.69 17.84
CA GLU A 286 -15.77 -13.85 17.01
C GLU A 286 -16.92 -13.49 16.06
N GLU A 287 -17.93 -12.77 16.55
CA GLU A 287 -19.11 -12.38 15.77
C GLU A 287 -18.76 -11.46 14.57
N ARG A 288 -17.82 -10.52 14.72
CA ARG A 288 -17.39 -9.63 13.62
C ARG A 288 -16.44 -10.31 12.66
N TYR A 289 -15.55 -11.18 13.16
CA TYR A 289 -14.67 -11.98 12.31
C TYR A 289 -15.48 -12.95 11.43
N GLN A 290 -16.47 -13.63 12.00
CA GLN A 290 -17.37 -14.51 11.24
C GLN A 290 -18.22 -13.75 10.22
N LYS A 291 -18.69 -12.54 10.54
CA LYS A 291 -19.38 -11.66 9.56
C LYS A 291 -18.48 -11.21 8.41
N LEU A 292 -17.17 -11.08 8.63
CA LEU A 292 -16.19 -10.76 7.57
C LEU A 292 -15.94 -11.97 6.66
N LEU A 293 -15.84 -13.17 7.25
CA LEU A 293 -15.72 -14.42 6.49
C LEU A 293 -16.98 -14.71 5.66
N SER A 294 -18.18 -14.44 6.19
CA SER A 294 -19.44 -14.64 5.47
C SER A 294 -19.60 -13.68 4.28
N LYS A 295 -19.27 -12.39 4.44
CA LYS A 295 -19.28 -11.40 3.34
C LYS A 295 -18.32 -11.74 2.19
N LYS A 296 -17.19 -12.40 2.50
CA LYS A 296 -16.27 -12.92 1.46
C LYS A 296 -16.86 -14.12 0.71
N LYS A 297 -17.59 -15.01 1.38
CA LYS A 297 -18.29 -16.13 0.73
C LYS A 297 -19.37 -15.66 -0.24
N GLU A 298 -20.12 -14.61 0.11
CA GLU A 298 -21.15 -14.04 -0.77
C GLU A 298 -20.58 -13.39 -2.05
N LYS A 299 -19.40 -12.74 -1.96
CA LYS A 299 -18.74 -12.15 -3.14
C LYS A 299 -18.06 -13.19 -4.07
N GLY A 300 -17.91 -14.44 -3.63
CA GLY A 300 -17.30 -15.52 -4.40
C GLY A 300 -18.28 -16.38 -5.20
N GLN A 301 -19.60 -16.19 -5.03
CA GLN A 301 -20.63 -16.97 -5.72
C GLN A 301 -21.27 -16.18 -6.87
N GLY A 302 -20.47 -15.93 -7.91
CA GLY A 302 -20.96 -15.50 -9.22
C GLY A 302 -20.83 -16.64 -10.23
N GLN A 303 -21.96 -17.33 -10.46
CA GLN A 303 -22.26 -18.24 -11.58
C GLN A 303 -21.53 -19.60 -11.67
N GLY A 304 -22.27 -20.64 -11.28
CA GLY A 304 -22.01 -22.03 -11.63
C GLY A 304 -23.15 -22.90 -11.10
N GLN A 305 -24.18 -23.12 -11.91
CA GLN A 305 -25.25 -24.07 -11.59
C GLN A 305 -24.69 -25.49 -11.56
N GLY A 306 -24.78 -26.15 -10.41
CA GLY A 306 -24.47 -27.57 -10.23
C GLY A 306 -25.10 -28.06 -8.93
N GLN A 307 -26.02 -29.01 -9.02
CA GLN A 307 -26.78 -29.58 -7.91
C GLN A 307 -25.88 -30.37 -6.95
N GLY A 308 -26.12 -30.22 -5.64
CA GLY A 308 -25.94 -31.28 -4.62
C GLY A 308 -24.51 -31.57 -4.11
N ALA A 309 -24.05 -30.77 -3.14
CA ALA A 309 -23.31 -31.21 -1.94
C ALA A 309 -23.01 -29.97 -1.07
N GLU A 310 -23.22 -30.04 0.24
CA GLU A 310 -22.65 -29.05 1.17
C GLU A 310 -21.12 -29.01 0.97
N PRO A 311 -20.48 -27.83 0.88
CA PRO A 311 -19.03 -27.77 0.79
C PRO A 311 -18.45 -28.16 2.14
N VAL A 312 -17.95 -29.40 2.24
CA VAL A 312 -17.04 -29.80 3.31
C VAL A 312 -15.86 -28.85 3.26
N VAL A 313 -15.78 -27.92 4.22
CA VAL A 313 -14.62 -27.05 4.38
C VAL A 313 -13.49 -27.94 4.88
N VAL A 314 -12.67 -28.42 3.94
CA VAL A 314 -11.44 -29.13 4.29
C VAL A 314 -10.48 -28.07 4.82
N GLU A 315 -10.24 -28.07 6.12
CA GLU A 315 -9.15 -27.28 6.73
C GLU A 315 -7.85 -27.70 6.04
N THR A 316 -7.26 -26.77 5.29
CA THR A 316 -5.98 -26.99 4.60
C THR A 316 -4.93 -26.12 5.28
N VAL A 317 -3.80 -26.74 5.61
CA VAL A 317 -2.61 -26.11 6.17
C VAL A 317 -1.45 -26.24 5.18
N THR A 318 -0.43 -25.40 5.27
CA THR A 318 0.77 -25.53 4.42
C THR A 318 1.84 -26.23 5.23
N CYS A 319 2.39 -27.31 4.72
CA CYS A 319 3.51 -28.00 5.37
C CYS A 319 4.73 -27.07 5.39
N ASP A 320 5.25 -26.73 6.56
CA ASP A 320 6.39 -25.81 6.72
C ASP A 320 7.73 -26.41 6.24
N ALA A 321 7.78 -27.72 6.06
CA ALA A 321 8.92 -28.44 5.49
C ALA A 321 8.91 -28.36 3.94
N CYS A 322 7.93 -29.00 3.31
CA CYS A 322 7.90 -29.13 1.85
C CYS A 322 7.06 -28.06 1.12
N MET A 323 6.52 -27.08 1.85
CA MET A 323 5.67 -25.99 1.34
C MET A 323 4.42 -26.46 0.59
N THR A 324 4.03 -27.73 0.74
CA THR A 324 2.87 -28.31 0.06
C THR A 324 1.62 -28.07 0.91
N LYS A 325 0.53 -27.62 0.28
CA LYS A 325 -0.78 -27.54 0.95
C LYS A 325 -1.31 -28.95 1.21
N THR A 326 -1.60 -29.25 2.47
CA THR A 326 -2.17 -30.53 2.91
C THR A 326 -3.49 -30.31 3.62
N GLY A 327 -4.43 -31.22 3.45
CA GLY A 327 -5.61 -31.32 4.31
C GLY A 327 -5.29 -32.11 5.57
N LYS A 328 -6.31 -32.39 6.36
CA LYS A 328 -6.24 -33.38 7.45
C LYS A 328 -6.00 -34.79 6.90
N PRO A 329 -5.17 -35.63 7.56
CA PRO A 329 -4.44 -35.31 8.78
C PRO A 329 -3.12 -34.56 8.53
N PHE A 330 -2.71 -33.73 9.50
CA PHE A 330 -1.40 -33.08 9.56
C PHE A 330 -0.88 -33.10 11.01
N TYR A 331 0.34 -32.63 11.24
CA TYR A 331 0.99 -32.69 12.55
C TYR A 331 1.57 -31.35 12.95
N THR A 332 1.25 -30.88 14.15
CA THR A 332 1.75 -29.59 14.66
C THR A 332 2.82 -29.84 15.72
N CYS A 333 3.94 -29.12 15.64
CA CYS A 333 4.96 -29.16 16.68
C CYS A 333 4.42 -28.55 17.98
N GLU A 334 4.51 -29.29 19.09
CA GLU A 334 4.04 -28.80 20.40
C GLU A 334 4.97 -27.76 21.02
N ILE A 335 6.21 -27.67 20.54
CA ILE A 335 7.25 -26.75 21.03
C ILE A 335 7.37 -25.53 20.11
N CYS A 336 7.37 -25.74 18.80
CA CYS A 336 7.40 -24.67 17.81
C CYS A 336 5.96 -24.29 17.46
N GLU A 337 5.37 -23.40 18.25
CA GLU A 337 4.00 -22.91 18.07
C GLU A 337 3.73 -22.48 16.62
N GLY A 338 2.97 -23.30 15.88
CA GLY A 338 2.57 -23.03 14.50
C GLY A 338 3.44 -23.65 13.40
N PHE A 339 4.31 -24.62 13.72
CA PHE A 339 5.04 -25.41 12.74
C PHE A 339 4.27 -26.70 12.39
N ASP A 340 3.65 -26.73 11.21
CA ASP A 340 2.78 -27.79 10.71
C ASP A 340 3.48 -28.65 9.64
N LEU A 341 3.42 -29.97 9.79
CA LEU A 341 4.00 -30.94 8.87
C LEU A 341 2.91 -31.82 8.26
N CYS A 342 3.04 -32.09 6.95
CA CYS A 342 2.27 -33.16 6.32
C CYS A 342 2.78 -34.53 6.79
N GLU A 343 1.94 -35.55 6.68
CA GLU A 343 2.27 -36.93 7.05
C GLU A 343 3.56 -37.44 6.37
N GLY A 344 3.83 -36.97 5.14
CA GLY A 344 5.04 -37.32 4.40
C GLY A 344 6.33 -36.70 4.93
N CYS A 345 6.26 -35.65 5.77
CA CYS A 345 7.41 -34.90 6.30
C CYS A 345 7.66 -35.17 7.79
N VAL A 346 6.69 -35.72 8.52
CA VAL A 346 6.86 -36.07 9.94
C VAL A 346 7.87 -37.20 10.11
N GLY A 347 8.88 -36.96 10.93
CA GLY A 347 9.94 -37.94 11.20
C GLY A 347 10.94 -38.14 10.07
N LYS A 348 10.87 -37.35 8.98
CA LYS A 348 11.89 -37.37 7.92
C LYS A 348 12.88 -36.24 8.11
N GLU A 349 14.16 -36.56 7.97
CA GLU A 349 15.22 -35.55 7.86
C GLU A 349 15.10 -34.83 6.51
N GLU A 350 14.77 -33.54 6.53
CA GLU A 350 14.88 -32.71 5.34
C GLU A 350 16.35 -32.44 5.01
N GLY A 351 16.79 -32.80 3.79
CA GLY A 351 17.83 -32.07 3.06
C GLY A 351 19.17 -31.78 3.77
N GLY A 352 19.55 -32.53 4.80
CA GLY A 352 20.84 -32.39 5.47
C GLY A 352 21.00 -31.21 6.45
N LYS A 353 19.92 -30.60 6.95
CA LYS A 353 20.01 -29.70 8.12
C LYS A 353 18.85 -29.94 9.08
N ARG A 354 19.15 -30.34 10.32
CA ARG A 354 18.16 -30.32 11.41
C ARG A 354 17.54 -28.92 11.49
N HIS A 355 16.22 -28.84 11.61
CA HIS A 355 15.63 -27.78 12.45
C HIS A 355 16.10 -28.08 13.88
N ARG A 356 17.29 -27.58 14.21
CA ARG A 356 17.82 -27.55 15.57
C ARG A 356 17.37 -26.21 16.13
N VAL A 357 16.32 -26.22 16.95
CA VAL A 357 16.35 -25.34 18.12
C VAL A 357 17.57 -25.78 18.94
N GLU A 358 18.18 -24.84 19.66
CA GLU A 358 19.41 -25.01 20.44
C GLU A 358 19.57 -26.42 21.04
N GLU A 359 20.79 -26.96 20.93
CA GLU A 359 21.16 -28.36 21.18
C GLU A 359 20.34 -29.12 22.25
N GLY A 360 19.53 -30.11 21.83
CA GLY A 360 19.19 -31.27 22.66
C GLY A 360 17.71 -31.60 22.90
N GLU A 361 16.75 -30.85 22.37
CA GLU A 361 15.32 -31.15 22.61
C GLU A 361 14.68 -32.00 21.49
N ASP A 362 14.12 -33.16 21.87
CA ASP A 362 13.29 -33.99 20.97
C ASP A 362 11.93 -33.32 20.76
N HIS A 363 11.66 -32.84 19.54
CA HIS A 363 10.37 -32.26 19.18
C HIS A 363 9.26 -33.31 19.22
N ARG A 364 8.15 -33.00 19.91
CA ARG A 364 6.91 -33.79 19.88
C ARG A 364 5.91 -33.17 18.91
N PHE A 365 5.27 -34.03 18.13
CA PHE A 365 4.29 -33.63 17.14
C PHE A 365 2.91 -34.16 17.53
N ARG A 366 1.94 -33.25 17.61
CA ARG A 366 0.54 -33.58 17.87
C ARG A 366 -0.16 -33.90 16.54
N PHE A 367 -0.85 -35.03 16.50
CA PHE A 367 -1.67 -35.41 15.36
C PHE A 367 -2.96 -34.58 15.31
N CYS A 368 -3.22 -33.94 14.16
CA CYS A 368 -4.38 -33.10 13.90
C CYS A 368 -5.25 -33.79 12.84
N ALA A 369 -6.35 -34.40 13.28
CA ALA A 369 -7.27 -35.21 12.49
C ALA A 369 -8.47 -34.44 11.93
#